data_AF-A0A2Z7DCK8-F1
#
_entry.id   AF-A0A2Z7DCK8-F1
#
_cell.length_a   1.000
_cell.length_b   1.000
_cell.length_c   1.000
_cell.angle_alpha   90.00
_cell.angle_beta   90.00
_cell.angle_gamma   90.00
#
_symmetry.space_group_name_H-M   'P 1'
#
loop_
_entity.id
_entity.type
_entity.pdbx_description
1 polymer ?
#
loop_
_entity_poly.entity_id
_entity_poly.type
_entity_poly.pdbx_seq_one_letter_code
_entity_poly.pdbx_strand_id
1 'polypeptide(L)'
;MPGPGPHMIYTLGSGLALLHATNGRFGPHHCVVYTINTFFGPDIGSFAEWLTSTLGSGRALGSSVEPWIHDPLYYVLILGVPLTLLYSWASRILLHKGLLDSVSGIPLTKRQCFLLISAGSLSHFFLDHLFEENGHSTMYTWILSTGWWKSRAPINPDAVFVIAILCTVLICGFIYINSRLKPLESLRKRTGRSSRLILIVAIGYCLWCVIQVYLVRPPRPAVGEEADLGVLVFLGIYFFLPYWLCILSMNPKEFQDSTEQLPL
;
A
#
# COMPACT_ATOMS: atom_id res chain seq x y z
N MET A 1 -14.92 10.27 -5.52
CA MET A 1 -14.03 9.96 -4.39
C MET A 1 -14.84 9.67 -3.13
N PRO A 2 -14.47 8.66 -2.34
CA PRO A 2 -15.03 8.48 -1.01
C PRO A 2 -14.60 9.65 -0.12
N GLY A 3 -15.47 10.08 0.78
CA GLY A 3 -15.11 11.14 1.72
C GLY A 3 -13.96 10.75 2.66
N PRO A 4 -13.52 11.67 3.52
CA PRO A 4 -12.42 11.42 4.46
C PRO A 4 -12.71 10.33 5.52
N GLY A 5 -13.98 10.10 5.85
CA GLY A 5 -14.38 9.08 6.83
C GLY A 5 -13.95 7.66 6.44
N PRO A 6 -14.35 7.15 5.26
CA PRO A 6 -13.89 5.86 4.73
C PRO A 6 -12.37 5.70 4.72
N HIS A 7 -11.64 6.73 4.29
CA HIS A 7 -10.18 6.76 4.29
C HIS A 7 -9.62 6.50 5.69
N MET A 8 -10.08 7.27 6.67
CA MET A 8 -9.62 7.14 8.05
C MET A 8 -9.99 5.79 8.66
N ILE A 9 -11.23 5.30 8.44
CA ILE A 9 -11.67 4.00 8.97
C ILE A 9 -10.81 2.86 8.40
N TYR A 10 -10.53 2.89 7.10
CA TYR A 10 -9.70 1.88 6.44
C TYR A 10 -8.28 1.81 7.03
N THR A 11 -7.61 2.96 7.16
CA THR A 11 -6.21 2.98 7.61
C THR A 11 -6.04 2.89 9.11
N LEU A 12 -6.98 3.42 9.89
CA LEU A 12 -6.97 3.26 11.34
C LEU A 12 -7.32 1.82 11.72
N GLY A 13 -8.30 1.21 11.07
CA GLY A 13 -8.68 -0.18 11.28
C GLY A 13 -7.55 -1.15 10.91
N SER A 14 -6.94 -0.97 9.73
CA SER A 14 -5.80 -1.79 9.32
C SER A 14 -4.53 -1.51 10.15
N GLY A 15 -4.30 -0.25 10.55
CA GLY A 15 -3.23 0.12 11.47
C GLY A 15 -3.39 -0.52 12.85
N LEU A 16 -4.62 -0.59 13.36
CA LEU A 16 -4.93 -1.29 14.61
C LEU A 16 -4.69 -2.80 14.50
N ALA A 17 -5.03 -3.40 13.37
CA ALA A 17 -4.72 -4.81 13.09
C ALA A 17 -3.20 -5.06 13.09
N LEU A 18 -2.40 -4.17 12.46
CA LEU A 18 -0.94 -4.24 12.51
C LEU A 18 -0.38 -4.03 13.92
N LEU A 19 -0.95 -3.09 14.68
CA LEU A 19 -0.57 -2.85 16.07
C LEU A 19 -0.75 -4.13 16.90
N HIS A 20 -1.92 -4.77 16.78
CA HIS A 20 -2.20 -6.02 17.48
C HIS A 20 -1.31 -7.17 17.00
N ALA A 21 -1.22 -7.39 15.68
CA ALA A 21 -0.44 -8.48 15.09
C ALA A 21 1.06 -8.38 15.34
N THR A 22 1.55 -7.20 15.74
CA THR A 22 2.98 -6.96 16.00
C THR A 22 3.28 -6.60 17.44
N ASN A 23 2.34 -6.82 18.36
CA ASN A 23 2.49 -6.52 19.79
C ASN A 23 3.00 -5.08 20.03
N GLY A 24 2.44 -4.12 19.29
CA GLY A 24 2.76 -2.69 19.43
C GLY A 24 4.06 -2.24 18.76
N ARG A 25 4.78 -3.09 18.03
CA ARG A 25 5.92 -2.64 17.20
C ARG A 25 5.48 -1.65 16.11
N PHE A 26 4.29 -1.85 15.56
CA PHE A 26 3.52 -0.81 14.88
C PHE A 26 2.63 -0.09 15.90
N GLY A 27 3.20 0.87 16.63
CA GLY A 27 2.53 1.52 17.76
C GLY A 27 1.53 2.63 17.39
N PRO A 28 0.87 3.25 18.37
CA PRO A 28 -0.15 4.29 18.18
C PRO A 28 0.31 5.47 17.30
N HIS A 29 1.56 5.92 17.46
CA HIS A 29 2.13 6.97 16.61
C HIS A 29 2.14 6.59 15.12
N HIS A 30 2.41 5.32 14.79
CA HIS A 30 2.39 4.84 13.41
C HIS A 30 0.97 4.88 12.83
N CYS A 31 -0.01 4.42 13.60
CA CYS A 31 -1.42 4.43 13.21
C CYS A 31 -1.90 5.86 12.92
N VAL A 32 -1.56 6.82 13.78
CA VAL A 32 -1.94 8.23 13.62
C VAL A 32 -1.32 8.82 12.35
N VAL A 33 -0.01 8.68 12.15
CA VAL A 33 0.65 9.24 10.95
C VAL A 33 0.14 8.58 9.68
N TYR A 34 -0.01 7.25 9.65
CA TYR A 34 -0.58 6.53 8.51
C TYR A 34 -1.99 7.03 8.17
N THR A 35 -2.83 7.20 9.19
CA THR A 35 -4.22 7.63 9.03
C THR A 35 -4.32 9.08 8.56
N ILE A 36 -3.54 10.00 9.16
CA ILE A 36 -3.54 11.42 8.77
C ILE A 36 -3.12 11.60 7.31
N ASN A 37 -2.13 10.85 6.84
CA ASN A 37 -1.69 10.95 5.44
C ASN A 37 -2.66 10.28 4.47
N THR A 38 -3.54 9.39 4.94
CA THR A 38 -4.64 8.87 4.14
C THR A 38 -5.84 9.81 4.13
N PHE A 39 -6.02 10.58 5.20
CA PHE A 39 -7.04 11.63 5.28
C PHE A 39 -6.69 12.83 4.40
N PHE A 40 -5.53 13.44 4.65
CA PHE A 40 -5.14 14.63 3.91
C PHE A 40 -4.65 14.29 2.52
N GLY A 41 -3.84 13.24 2.37
CA GLY A 41 -3.41 12.72 1.08
C GLY A 41 -3.03 13.82 0.07
N PRO A 42 -3.20 13.56 -1.24
CA PRO A 42 -3.17 14.59 -2.28
C PRO A 42 -4.19 15.72 -2.08
N ASP A 43 -5.33 15.43 -1.42
CA ASP A 43 -6.40 16.39 -1.12
C ASP A 43 -5.97 17.59 -0.25
N ILE A 44 -4.75 17.61 0.28
CA ILE A 44 -4.19 18.80 0.93
C ILE A 44 -4.15 20.01 -0.01
N GLY A 45 -4.04 19.78 -1.33
CA GLY A 45 -4.12 20.83 -2.35
C GLY A 45 -5.49 21.50 -2.38
N SER A 46 -6.55 20.70 -2.51
CA SER A 46 -7.94 21.19 -2.52
C SER A 46 -8.34 21.79 -1.16
N PHE A 47 -7.86 21.22 -0.05
CA PHE A 47 -8.02 21.82 1.29
C PHE A 47 -7.33 23.19 1.41
N ALA A 48 -6.11 23.33 0.90
CA ALA A 48 -5.39 24.60 0.91
C ALA A 48 -6.08 25.65 0.03
N GLU A 49 -6.63 25.26 -1.12
CA GLU A 49 -7.44 26.17 -1.95
C GLU A 49 -8.72 26.61 -1.22
N TRP A 50 -9.44 25.68 -0.59
CA TRP A 50 -10.62 26.01 0.22
C TRP A 50 -10.28 26.97 1.37
N LEU A 51 -9.20 26.70 2.10
CA LEU A 51 -8.77 27.55 3.22
C LEU A 51 -8.37 28.95 2.74
N THR A 52 -7.58 29.03 1.67
CA THR A 52 -7.06 30.30 1.16
C THR A 52 -8.10 31.12 0.39
N SER A 53 -9.10 30.48 -0.20
CA SER A 53 -10.27 31.17 -0.77
C SER A 53 -11.16 31.76 0.33
N THR A 54 -11.29 31.07 1.47
CA THR A 54 -11.98 31.58 2.67
C THR A 54 -11.23 32.78 3.30
N LEU A 55 -9.89 32.78 3.22
CA LEU A 55 -9.03 33.87 3.73
C LEU A 55 -8.71 34.95 2.67
N GLY A 56 -9.37 34.91 1.51
CA GLY A 56 -9.30 35.95 0.48
C GLY A 56 -7.97 36.11 -0.27
N SER A 57 -7.05 35.14 -0.17
CA SER A 57 -5.64 35.33 -0.60
C SER A 57 -5.05 34.29 -1.56
N GLY A 58 -5.74 33.20 -1.96
CA GLY A 58 -5.01 32.06 -2.57
C GLY A 58 -5.63 31.27 -3.72
N ARG A 59 -6.49 31.86 -4.54
CA ARG A 59 -6.90 31.19 -5.81
C ARG A 59 -5.73 30.85 -6.74
N ALA A 60 -4.62 31.61 -6.69
CA ALA A 60 -3.49 31.42 -7.62
C ALA A 60 -2.47 30.35 -7.18
N LEU A 61 -2.25 30.16 -5.87
CA LEU A 61 -1.22 29.24 -5.37
C LEU A 61 -1.73 27.80 -5.21
N GLY A 62 -2.98 27.59 -4.78
CA GLY A 62 -3.55 26.24 -4.63
C GLY A 62 -3.69 25.52 -5.98
N SER A 63 -4.34 26.18 -6.94
CA SER A 63 -4.63 25.63 -8.29
C SER A 63 -3.38 25.30 -9.12
N SER A 64 -2.26 26.00 -8.88
CA SER A 64 -1.00 25.75 -9.62
C SER A 64 -0.22 24.53 -9.11
N VAL A 65 -0.43 24.14 -7.85
CA VAL A 65 0.34 23.08 -7.18
C VAL A 65 -0.48 21.79 -7.07
N GLU A 66 -1.80 21.88 -7.07
CA GLU A 66 -2.74 20.75 -7.03
C GLU A 66 -2.41 19.64 -8.05
N PRO A 67 -2.14 19.90 -9.34
CA PRO A 67 -1.84 18.83 -10.30
C PRO A 67 -0.57 18.04 -9.98
N TRP A 68 0.39 18.67 -9.29
CA TRP A 68 1.64 18.03 -8.89
C TRP A 68 1.49 17.24 -7.60
N ILE A 69 0.59 17.66 -6.71
CA ILE A 69 0.33 16.98 -5.44
C ILE A 69 -0.62 15.79 -5.66
N HIS A 70 -1.47 15.82 -6.68
CA HIS A 70 -2.37 14.71 -7.07
C HIS A 70 -1.68 13.59 -7.85
N ASP A 71 -0.36 13.67 -8.09
CA ASP A 71 0.42 12.53 -8.57
C ASP A 71 0.97 11.70 -7.39
N PRO A 72 0.77 10.37 -7.36
CA PRO A 72 1.20 9.53 -6.23
C PRO A 72 2.67 9.59 -5.88
N LEU A 73 3.54 9.81 -6.87
CA LEU A 73 4.98 9.89 -6.66
C LEU A 73 5.39 11.31 -6.25
N TYR A 74 4.86 12.31 -6.94
CA TYR A 74 5.19 13.70 -6.64
C TYR A 74 4.66 14.14 -5.28
N TYR A 75 3.52 13.64 -4.81
CA TYR A 75 3.07 13.86 -3.44
C TYR A 75 4.16 13.51 -2.43
N VAL A 76 4.68 12.29 -2.55
CA VAL A 76 5.70 11.76 -1.63
C VAL A 76 7.01 12.55 -1.74
N LEU A 77 7.38 13.00 -2.94
CA LEU A 77 8.62 13.76 -3.15
C LEU A 77 8.52 15.21 -2.67
N ILE A 78 7.40 15.89 -2.95
CA ILE A 78 7.19 17.31 -2.67
C ILE A 78 6.82 17.51 -1.20
N LEU A 79 5.82 16.76 -0.71
CA LEU A 79 5.30 16.92 0.65
C LEU A 79 5.87 15.92 1.65
N GLY A 80 6.42 14.79 1.19
CA GLY A 80 6.98 13.80 2.11
C GLY A 80 8.12 14.33 2.97
N VAL A 81 9.01 15.16 2.41
CA VAL A 81 10.13 15.77 3.17
C VAL A 81 9.65 16.74 4.25
N PRO A 82 8.85 17.79 3.95
CA PRO A 82 8.38 18.71 4.99
C PRO A 82 7.50 18.02 6.03
N LEU A 83 6.58 17.14 5.61
CA LEU A 83 5.72 16.40 6.53
C LEU A 83 6.51 15.43 7.42
N THR A 84 7.60 14.87 6.93
CA THR A 84 8.49 14.00 7.73
C THR A 84 9.08 14.74 8.93
N LEU A 85 9.53 15.99 8.72
CA LEU A 85 10.07 16.81 9.80
C LEU A 85 8.97 17.17 10.80
N LEU A 86 7.80 17.56 10.30
CA LEU A 86 6.64 17.91 11.12
C LEU A 86 6.19 16.72 11.98
N TYR A 87 5.98 15.54 11.40
CA TYR A 87 5.49 14.38 12.13
C TYR A 87 6.51 13.81 13.11
N SER A 88 7.81 13.83 12.79
CA SER A 88 8.83 13.40 13.75
C SER A 88 8.89 14.34 14.95
N TRP A 89 8.72 15.65 14.74
CA TRP A 89 8.60 16.63 15.82
C TRP A 89 7.32 16.45 16.64
N ALA A 90 6.17 16.29 15.97
CA ALA A 90 4.87 16.09 16.62
C ALA A 90 4.86 14.80 17.46
N SER A 91 5.42 13.71 16.96
CA SER A 91 5.54 12.44 17.70
C SER A 91 6.32 12.63 19.00
N ARG A 92 7.41 13.40 18.99
CA ARG A 92 8.17 13.73 20.21
C ARG A 92 7.32 14.50 21.22
N ILE A 93 6.56 15.49 20.77
CA ILE A 93 5.68 16.28 21.66
C ILE A 93 4.58 15.42 22.26
N LEU A 94 3.90 14.62 21.44
CA LEU A 94 2.81 13.76 21.89
C LEU A 94 3.29 12.73 22.91
N LEU A 95 4.49 12.19 22.72
CA LEU A 95 5.13 11.29 23.67
C LEU A 95 5.50 12.02 24.98
N HIS A 96 6.16 13.17 24.90
CA HIS A 96 6.53 13.96 26.09
C HIS A 96 5.33 14.39 26.93
N LYS A 97 4.18 14.65 26.28
CA LYS A 97 2.93 15.02 26.95
C LYS A 97 2.12 13.83 27.45
N GLY A 98 2.57 12.58 27.21
CA GLY A 98 1.84 11.37 27.57
C GLY A 98 0.51 11.20 26.82
N LEU A 99 0.34 11.86 25.67
CA LEU A 99 -0.89 11.79 24.87
C LEU A 99 -0.93 10.52 24.00
N LEU A 100 0.25 10.05 23.57
CA LEU A 100 0.39 8.80 22.83
C LEU A 100 1.60 8.02 23.34
N ASP A 101 1.36 6.76 23.67
CA ASP A 101 2.39 5.86 24.13
C ASP A 101 3.18 5.22 22.97
N SER A 102 4.39 4.75 23.28
CA SER A 102 5.27 4.02 22.36
C SER A 102 5.89 2.87 23.14
N VAL A 103 5.81 1.64 22.63
CA VAL A 103 6.41 0.45 23.25
C VAL A 103 7.91 0.62 23.55
N SER A 104 8.59 1.43 22.74
CA SER A 104 10.02 1.72 22.92
C SER A 104 10.31 2.94 23.79
N GLY A 105 9.30 3.74 24.14
CA GLY A 105 9.49 5.07 24.73
C GLY A 105 10.21 6.06 23.80
N ILE A 106 10.32 5.75 22.50
CA ILE A 106 11.00 6.58 21.50
C ILE A 106 9.96 7.11 20.49
N PRO A 107 10.05 8.40 20.10
CA PRO A 107 9.18 8.96 19.06
C PRO A 107 9.56 8.46 17.66
N LEU A 108 8.68 8.65 16.69
CA LEU A 108 8.95 8.26 15.31
C LEU A 108 10.17 8.96 14.73
N THR A 109 11.05 8.17 14.13
CA THR A 109 12.18 8.67 13.34
C THR A 109 11.69 9.26 12.02
N LYS A 110 12.49 10.15 11.44
CA LYS A 110 12.22 10.74 10.13
C LYS A 110 11.98 9.68 9.04
N ARG A 111 12.78 8.60 9.05
CA ARG A 111 12.61 7.49 8.11
C ARG A 111 11.25 6.82 8.26
N GLN A 112 10.82 6.55 9.50
CA GLN A 112 9.51 5.95 9.75
C GLN A 112 8.38 6.87 9.29
N CYS A 113 8.47 8.18 9.58
CA CYS A 113 7.49 9.14 9.10
C CYS A 113 7.42 9.17 7.57
N PHE A 114 8.54 9.20 6.86
CA PHE A 114 8.57 9.19 5.40
C PHE A 114 7.88 7.96 4.80
N LEU A 115 8.15 6.77 5.37
CA LEU A 115 7.51 5.53 4.96
C LEU A 115 5.99 5.56 5.21
N LEU A 116 5.56 6.08 6.36
CA LEU A 116 4.14 6.18 6.73
C LEU A 116 3.38 7.22 5.90
N ILE A 117 4.02 8.33 5.54
CA ILE A 117 3.47 9.32 4.61
C ILE A 117 3.23 8.66 3.26
N SER A 118 4.25 7.97 2.74
CA SER A 118 4.17 7.25 1.47
C SER A 118 3.09 6.16 1.49
N ALA A 119 2.99 5.40 2.60
CA ALA A 119 1.96 4.40 2.77
C ALA A 119 0.56 5.03 2.78
N GLY A 120 0.36 6.10 3.56
CA GLY A 120 -0.93 6.76 3.69
C GLY A 120 -1.40 7.40 2.39
N SER A 121 -0.51 8.07 1.66
CA SER A 121 -0.85 8.66 0.37
C SER A 121 -1.22 7.60 -0.66
N LEU A 122 -0.47 6.50 -0.76
CA LEU A 122 -0.81 5.40 -1.66
C LEU A 122 -2.13 4.72 -1.27
N SER A 123 -2.44 4.59 0.01
CA SER A 123 -3.73 4.08 0.50
C SER A 123 -4.89 5.05 0.24
N HIS A 124 -4.63 6.36 0.20
CA HIS A 124 -5.59 7.35 -0.28
C HIS A 124 -5.91 7.11 -1.75
N PHE A 125 -4.89 7.12 -2.61
CA PHE A 125 -5.06 6.84 -4.04
C PHE A 125 -5.73 5.49 -4.29
N PHE A 126 -5.46 4.45 -3.49
CA PHE A 126 -6.14 3.16 -3.61
C PHE A 126 -7.66 3.30 -3.52
N LEU A 127 -8.15 4.05 -2.54
CA LEU A 127 -9.58 4.23 -2.30
C LEU A 127 -10.20 5.15 -3.35
N ASP A 128 -9.51 6.21 -3.76
CA ASP A 128 -10.01 7.07 -4.83
C ASP A 128 -10.12 6.33 -6.15
N HIS A 129 -9.07 5.63 -6.59
CA HIS A 129 -9.13 4.88 -7.84
C HIS A 129 -10.25 3.83 -7.88
N LEU A 130 -10.65 3.27 -6.73
CA LEU A 130 -11.75 2.32 -6.64
C LEU A 130 -13.14 2.98 -6.65
N PHE A 131 -13.28 4.19 -6.11
CA PHE A 131 -14.58 4.81 -5.82
C PHE A 131 -14.76 6.20 -6.47
N GLU A 132 -13.84 6.63 -7.32
CA GLU A 132 -13.90 7.87 -8.08
C GLU A 132 -14.55 7.68 -9.45
N GLU A 133 -15.46 8.61 -9.78
CA GLU A 133 -16.11 8.74 -11.09
C GLU A 133 -16.59 7.43 -11.73
N ASN A 134 -17.18 6.50 -10.97
CA ASN A 134 -17.59 5.19 -11.49
C ASN A 134 -16.49 4.44 -12.30
N GLY A 135 -15.21 4.67 -11.98
CA GLY A 135 -14.07 4.05 -12.68
C GLY A 135 -13.50 4.84 -13.85
N HIS A 136 -13.75 6.15 -13.97
CA HIS A 136 -13.17 6.94 -15.08
C HIS A 136 -11.75 7.47 -14.83
N SER A 137 -11.13 7.18 -13.68
CA SER A 137 -9.72 7.54 -13.46
C SER A 137 -8.81 6.93 -14.55
N THR A 138 -7.73 7.62 -14.89
CA THR A 138 -6.76 7.16 -15.91
C THR A 138 -6.19 5.79 -15.56
N MET A 139 -5.89 5.56 -14.27
CA MET A 139 -5.44 4.26 -13.76
C MET A 139 -6.51 3.18 -13.91
N TYR A 140 -7.75 3.43 -13.50
CA TYR A 140 -8.81 2.41 -13.62
C TYR A 140 -9.14 2.11 -15.08
N THR A 141 -9.18 3.14 -15.93
CA THR A 141 -9.33 2.98 -17.39
C THR A 141 -8.19 2.14 -17.97
N TRP A 142 -6.96 2.36 -17.52
CA TRP A 142 -5.82 1.52 -17.90
C TRP A 142 -5.97 0.08 -17.40
N ILE A 143 -6.40 -0.13 -16.15
CA ILE A 143 -6.66 -1.47 -15.60
C ILE A 143 -7.64 -2.20 -16.51
N LEU A 144 -8.81 -1.61 -16.76
CA LEU A 144 -9.82 -2.18 -17.62
C LEU A 144 -9.29 -2.42 -19.04
N SER A 145 -8.44 -1.55 -19.58
CA SER A 145 -7.87 -1.75 -20.92
C SER A 145 -7.07 -3.05 -21.10
N THR A 146 -6.63 -3.68 -20.01
CA THR A 146 -5.92 -4.98 -20.03
C THR A 146 -6.86 -6.19 -20.14
N GLY A 147 -8.17 -5.99 -19.97
CA GLY A 147 -9.21 -7.01 -20.13
C GLY A 147 -9.76 -7.10 -21.57
N TRP A 148 -10.72 -8.00 -21.78
CA TRP A 148 -11.35 -8.21 -23.09
C TRP A 148 -12.83 -7.84 -23.08
N TRP A 149 -13.18 -6.77 -23.83
CA TRP A 149 -14.52 -6.16 -23.77
C TRP A 149 -15.26 -6.09 -25.11
N LYS A 150 -14.69 -6.62 -26.19
CA LYS A 150 -15.26 -6.47 -27.55
C LYS A 150 -16.44 -7.41 -27.80
N SER A 151 -16.39 -8.59 -27.20
CA SER A 151 -17.36 -9.68 -27.33
C SER A 151 -17.01 -10.74 -26.29
N ARG A 152 -17.74 -11.85 -26.27
CA ARG A 152 -17.37 -13.00 -25.45
C ARG A 152 -15.91 -13.39 -25.72
N ALA A 153 -15.10 -13.45 -24.66
CA ALA A 153 -13.69 -13.78 -24.83
C ALA A 153 -13.52 -15.18 -25.44
N PRO A 154 -12.64 -15.35 -26.45
CA PRO A 154 -12.33 -16.66 -26.98
C PRO A 154 -11.69 -17.55 -25.89
N ILE A 155 -12.08 -18.81 -25.85
CA ILE A 155 -11.47 -19.79 -24.94
C ILE A 155 -10.03 -20.03 -25.40
N ASN A 156 -9.06 -19.70 -24.53
CA ASN A 156 -7.64 -19.92 -24.77
C ASN A 156 -7.16 -21.14 -23.95
N PRO A 157 -6.96 -22.32 -24.56
CA PRO A 157 -6.51 -23.51 -23.83
C PRO A 157 -5.11 -23.34 -23.21
N ASP A 158 -4.25 -22.53 -23.84
CA ASP A 158 -2.91 -22.25 -23.30
C ASP A 158 -3.00 -21.50 -21.98
N ALA A 159 -3.95 -20.57 -21.86
CA ALA A 159 -4.21 -19.85 -20.61
C ALA A 159 -4.59 -20.80 -19.48
N VAL A 160 -5.50 -21.75 -19.75
CA VAL A 160 -5.90 -22.77 -18.76
C VAL A 160 -4.70 -23.58 -18.28
N PHE A 161 -3.85 -24.03 -19.21
CA PHE A 161 -2.67 -24.82 -18.87
C PHE A 161 -1.66 -24.03 -18.05
N VAL A 162 -1.33 -22.80 -18.47
CA VAL A 162 -0.36 -21.94 -17.78
C VAL A 162 -0.85 -21.58 -16.38
N ILE A 163 -2.10 -21.15 -16.23
CA ILE A 163 -2.68 -20.79 -14.93
C ILE A 163 -2.74 -22.01 -14.01
N ALA A 164 -3.16 -23.19 -14.52
CA ALA A 164 -3.21 -24.41 -13.71
C ALA A 164 -1.83 -24.78 -13.16
N ILE A 165 -0.77 -24.66 -13.97
CA ILE A 165 0.60 -24.88 -13.53
C ILE A 165 1.00 -23.84 -12.49
N LEU A 166 0.81 -22.55 -12.75
CA LEU A 166 1.21 -21.48 -11.83
C LEU A 166 0.50 -21.60 -10.47
N CYS A 167 -0.80 -21.87 -10.47
CA CYS A 167 -1.59 -22.10 -9.27
C CYS A 167 -1.13 -23.35 -8.51
N THR A 168 -0.84 -24.44 -9.23
CA THR A 168 -0.33 -25.67 -8.62
C THR A 168 1.05 -25.45 -8.00
N VAL A 169 1.96 -24.78 -8.70
CA VAL A 169 3.28 -24.41 -8.17
C VAL A 169 3.15 -23.53 -6.93
N LEU A 170 2.23 -22.56 -6.94
CA LEU A 170 1.99 -21.67 -5.80
C LEU A 170 1.49 -22.44 -4.58
N ILE A 171 0.43 -23.23 -4.75
CA ILE A 171 -0.21 -23.97 -3.65
C ILE A 171 0.70 -25.07 -3.13
N CYS A 172 1.17 -25.96 -4.01
CA CYS A 172 2.04 -27.08 -3.61
C CYS A 172 3.39 -26.58 -3.10
N GLY A 173 3.95 -25.53 -3.70
CA GLY A 173 5.19 -24.91 -3.23
C GLY A 173 5.03 -24.30 -1.84
N PHE A 174 3.92 -23.60 -1.58
CA PHE A 174 3.63 -23.03 -0.27
C PHE A 174 3.46 -24.11 0.80
N ILE A 175 2.70 -25.17 0.50
CA ILE A 175 2.55 -26.33 1.39
C ILE A 175 3.92 -26.96 1.65
N TYR A 176 4.70 -27.22 0.61
CA TYR A 176 6.02 -27.83 0.73
C TYR A 176 6.97 -27.02 1.64
N ILE A 177 7.04 -25.70 1.43
CA ILE A 177 7.85 -24.80 2.27
C ILE A 177 7.42 -24.88 3.73
N ASN A 178 6.11 -24.89 4.01
CA ASN A 178 5.63 -24.86 5.40
C ASN A 178 5.53 -26.23 6.08
N SER A 179 5.51 -27.34 5.34
CA SER A 179 5.40 -28.70 5.89
C SER A 179 6.73 -29.44 6.07
N ARG A 180 7.75 -29.20 5.23
CA ARG A 180 8.98 -30.03 5.19
C ARG A 180 10.19 -29.43 5.89
N LEU A 181 10.13 -28.17 6.32
CA LEU A 181 11.25 -27.53 6.99
C LEU A 181 11.26 -27.91 8.48
N LYS A 182 12.40 -28.38 8.97
CA LYS A 182 12.59 -28.84 10.36
C LYS A 182 12.02 -27.81 11.35
N PRO A 183 11.45 -28.22 12.49
CA PRO A 183 10.86 -27.32 13.49
C PRO A 183 11.77 -26.14 13.89
N LEU A 184 13.09 -26.36 13.82
CA LEU A 184 14.14 -25.39 14.15
C LEU A 184 14.45 -24.34 13.06
N GLU A 185 13.92 -24.43 11.83
CA GLU A 185 14.09 -23.32 10.88
C GLU A 185 13.25 -22.12 11.32
N SER A 186 13.91 -20.97 11.49
CA SER A 186 13.29 -19.74 11.95
C SER A 186 12.12 -19.32 11.03
N LEU A 187 11.04 -18.83 11.64
CA LEU A 187 9.86 -18.31 10.94
C LEU A 187 10.25 -17.33 9.82
N ARG A 188 11.25 -16.48 10.07
CA ARG A 188 11.80 -15.51 9.10
C ARG A 188 12.26 -16.17 7.80
N LYS A 189 12.92 -17.33 7.88
CA LYS A 189 13.40 -18.05 6.70
C LYS A 189 12.24 -18.66 5.90
N ARG A 190 11.21 -19.17 6.59
CA ARG A 190 10.00 -19.70 5.94
C ARG A 190 9.24 -18.60 5.23
N THR A 191 8.93 -17.50 5.93
CA THR A 191 8.28 -16.32 5.34
C THR A 191 9.07 -15.79 4.14
N GLY A 192 10.39 -15.71 4.23
CA GLY A 192 11.24 -15.26 3.13
C GLY A 192 11.25 -16.20 1.91
N ARG A 193 11.11 -17.51 2.11
CA ARG A 193 10.96 -18.47 0.99
C ARG A 193 9.57 -18.39 0.38
N SER A 194 8.52 -18.32 1.21
CA SER A 194 7.13 -18.18 0.75
C SER A 194 6.93 -16.90 -0.04
N SER A 195 7.48 -15.77 0.42
CA SER A 195 7.40 -14.50 -0.31
C SER A 195 8.13 -14.54 -1.65
N ARG A 196 9.29 -15.20 -1.72
CA ARG A 196 10.00 -15.43 -2.99
C ARG A 196 9.20 -16.30 -3.95
N LEU A 197 8.56 -17.37 -3.47
CA LEU A 197 7.69 -18.22 -4.29
C LEU A 197 6.53 -17.41 -4.88
N ILE A 198 5.81 -16.66 -4.03
CA ILE A 198 4.70 -15.79 -4.46
C ILE A 198 5.19 -14.80 -5.52
N LEU A 199 6.34 -14.15 -5.28
CA LEU A 199 6.91 -13.18 -6.22
C LEU A 199 7.27 -13.81 -7.57
N ILE A 200 7.90 -14.99 -7.58
CA ILE A 200 8.26 -15.69 -8.81
C ILE A 200 7.00 -16.04 -9.62
N VAL A 201 5.97 -16.58 -8.96
CA VAL A 201 4.70 -16.92 -9.61
C VAL A 201 4.00 -15.67 -10.13
N ALA A 202 3.94 -14.60 -9.35
CA ALA A 202 3.35 -13.33 -9.76
C ALA A 202 4.06 -12.72 -10.98
N ILE A 203 5.40 -12.72 -11.00
CA ILE A 203 6.18 -12.27 -12.16
C ILE A 203 5.89 -13.13 -13.38
N GLY A 204 5.91 -14.46 -13.23
CA GLY A 204 5.58 -15.39 -14.32
C GLY A 204 4.18 -15.14 -14.89
N TYR A 205 3.21 -14.85 -14.02
CA TYR A 205 1.85 -14.55 -14.44
C TYR A 205 1.72 -13.19 -15.14
N CYS A 206 2.34 -12.14 -14.60
CA CYS A 206 2.39 -10.83 -15.26
C CYS A 206 3.07 -10.92 -16.63
N LEU A 207 4.14 -11.69 -16.77
CA LEU A 207 4.80 -11.95 -18.05
C LEU A 207 3.85 -12.62 -19.04
N TRP A 208 3.11 -13.65 -18.61
CA TRP A 208 2.07 -14.26 -19.43
C TRP A 208 1.05 -13.23 -19.93
N CYS A 209 0.50 -12.42 -19.03
CA CYS A 209 -0.49 -11.41 -19.41
C CYS A 209 0.09 -10.35 -20.36
N VAL A 210 1.30 -9.85 -20.10
CA VAL A 210 1.99 -8.89 -20.99
C VAL A 210 2.18 -9.48 -22.39
N ILE A 211 2.60 -10.75 -22.48
CA ILE A 211 2.78 -11.42 -23.76
C ILE A 211 1.45 -11.45 -24.54
N GLN A 212 0.36 -11.90 -23.91
CA GLN A 212 -0.93 -12.05 -24.58
C GLN A 212 -1.55 -10.70 -25.00
N VAL A 213 -1.45 -9.69 -24.14
CA VAL A 213 -2.07 -8.37 -24.36
C VAL A 213 -1.26 -7.51 -25.32
N TYR A 214 0.07 -7.46 -25.19
CA TYR A 214 0.90 -6.48 -25.90
C TYR A 214 1.80 -7.07 -26.98
N LEU A 215 2.22 -8.34 -26.87
CA LEU A 215 3.23 -8.91 -27.76
C LEU A 215 2.64 -9.82 -28.86
N VAL A 216 1.60 -10.60 -28.54
CA VAL A 216 0.93 -11.46 -29.53
C VAL A 216 0.12 -10.62 -30.52
N ARG A 217 0.16 -10.99 -31.82
CA ARG A 217 -0.57 -10.33 -32.90
C ARG A 217 -1.48 -11.33 -33.63
N PRO A 218 -2.80 -11.10 -33.71
CA PRO A 218 -3.56 -10.05 -33.03
C PRO A 218 -3.56 -10.24 -31.49
N PRO A 219 -3.72 -9.18 -30.69
CA PRO A 219 -3.83 -9.28 -29.23
C PRO A 219 -4.88 -10.29 -28.81
N ARG A 220 -4.58 -11.04 -27.75
CA ARG A 220 -5.46 -12.08 -27.21
C ARG A 220 -5.78 -11.80 -25.74
N PRO A 221 -6.95 -12.21 -25.23
CA PRO A 221 -7.18 -12.19 -23.80
C PRO A 221 -6.14 -13.05 -23.08
N ALA A 222 -5.55 -12.50 -22.02
CA ALA A 222 -4.66 -13.27 -21.16
C ALA A 222 -5.40 -14.42 -20.48
N VAL A 223 -6.58 -14.10 -19.90
CA VAL A 223 -7.49 -15.03 -19.23
C VAL A 223 -8.94 -14.54 -19.40
N GLY A 224 -9.68 -15.11 -20.36
CA GLY A 224 -11.09 -14.78 -20.54
C GLY A 224 -11.34 -13.27 -20.72
N GLU A 225 -12.30 -12.73 -19.99
CA GLU A 225 -12.69 -11.30 -20.06
C GLU A 225 -11.92 -10.43 -19.06
N GLU A 226 -11.11 -11.04 -18.20
CA GLU A 226 -10.56 -10.43 -16.98
C GLU A 226 -9.36 -9.51 -17.25
N ALA A 227 -9.28 -8.44 -16.46
CA ALA A 227 -8.23 -7.42 -16.50
C ALA A 227 -7.03 -7.71 -15.58
N ASP A 228 -6.59 -8.97 -15.55
CA ASP A 228 -5.69 -9.49 -14.51
C ASP A 228 -4.37 -8.73 -14.37
N LEU A 229 -3.76 -8.34 -15.50
CA LEU A 229 -2.51 -7.58 -15.46
C LEU A 229 -2.69 -6.24 -14.75
N GLY A 230 -3.72 -5.49 -15.14
CA GLY A 230 -4.03 -4.20 -14.55
C GLY A 230 -4.32 -4.33 -13.05
N VAL A 231 -5.13 -5.32 -12.68
CA VAL A 231 -5.50 -5.61 -11.29
C VAL A 231 -4.27 -5.97 -10.45
N LEU A 232 -3.37 -6.82 -10.93
CA LEU A 232 -2.16 -7.21 -10.20
C LEU A 232 -1.21 -6.04 -9.99
N VAL A 233 -1.02 -5.20 -11.01
CA VAL A 233 -0.18 -3.99 -10.88
C VAL A 233 -0.82 -3.01 -9.89
N PHE A 234 -2.14 -2.80 -9.99
CA PHE A 234 -2.87 -1.94 -9.07
C PHE A 234 -2.77 -2.43 -7.62
N LEU A 235 -3.04 -3.70 -7.36
CA LEU A 235 -2.91 -4.30 -6.03
C LEU A 235 -1.46 -4.23 -5.53
N GLY A 236 -0.48 -4.46 -6.40
CA GLY A 236 0.94 -4.36 -6.05
C GLY A 236 1.32 -2.98 -5.51
N ILE A 237 0.93 -1.92 -6.23
CA ILE A 237 1.31 -0.53 -5.94
C ILE A 237 0.45 0.08 -4.84
N TYR A 238 -0.87 -0.10 -4.89
CA TYR A 238 -1.81 0.65 -4.06
C TYR A 238 -2.34 -0.16 -2.87
N PHE A 239 -2.21 -1.49 -2.89
CA PHE A 239 -2.64 -2.33 -1.77
C PHE A 239 -1.46 -2.92 -0.99
N PHE A 240 -0.61 -3.75 -1.61
CA PHE A 240 0.45 -4.47 -0.92
C PHE A 240 1.62 -3.57 -0.50
N LEU A 241 2.04 -2.63 -1.36
CA LEU A 241 3.15 -1.73 -1.06
C LEU A 241 2.91 -0.86 0.18
N PRO A 242 1.75 -0.20 0.37
CA PRO A 242 1.46 0.53 1.62
C PRO A 242 1.65 -0.30 2.88
N TYR A 243 1.12 -1.52 2.91
CA TYR A 243 1.31 -2.42 4.05
C TYR A 243 2.77 -2.81 4.24
N TRP A 244 3.50 -3.04 3.16
CA TRP A 244 4.94 -3.32 3.24
C TRP A 244 5.72 -2.13 3.81
N LEU A 245 5.40 -0.89 3.40
CA LEU A 245 5.98 0.33 3.95
C LEU A 245 5.67 0.49 5.45
N CYS A 246 4.44 0.18 5.87
CA CYS A 246 4.06 0.11 7.27
C CYS A 246 4.86 -0.96 8.05
N ILE A 247 5.12 -2.13 7.46
CA ILE A 247 5.97 -3.16 8.08
C ILE A 247 7.42 -2.68 8.21
N LEU A 248 7.96 -1.98 7.21
CA LEU A 248 9.31 -1.42 7.25
C LEU A 248 9.46 -0.27 8.24
N SER A 249 8.37 0.41 8.60
CA SER A 249 8.40 1.50 9.57
C SER A 249 8.30 1.03 11.03
N MET A 250 8.03 -0.25 11.28
CA MET A 250 7.91 -0.79 12.64
C MET A 250 9.18 -0.61 13.48
N ASN A 251 9.00 -0.43 14.78
CA ASN A 251 10.10 -0.43 15.74
C ASN A 251 10.87 -1.77 15.70
N PRO A 252 12.21 -1.77 15.94
CA PRO A 252 12.99 -2.98 15.97
C PRO A 252 12.62 -3.85 17.19
N LYS A 253 12.86 -5.16 17.07
CA LYS A 253 12.43 -6.15 18.07
C LYS A 253 13.15 -6.04 19.41
N GLU A 254 14.39 -5.54 19.41
CA GLU A 254 15.24 -5.46 20.60
C GLU A 254 14.60 -4.67 21.75
N PHE A 255 13.74 -3.69 21.45
CA PHE A 255 13.05 -2.90 22.47
C PHE A 255 11.93 -3.66 23.20
N GLN A 256 11.38 -4.71 22.58
CA GLN A 256 10.30 -5.51 23.16
C GLN A 256 10.85 -6.55 24.15
N ASP A 257 11.97 -7.17 23.82
CA ASP A 257 12.64 -8.14 24.70
C ASP A 257 13.15 -7.46 25.99
N SER A 258 13.52 -6.17 25.93
CA SER A 258 13.91 -5.39 27.11
C SER A 258 12.74 -4.98 28.01
N THR A 259 11.52 -4.89 27.49
CA THR A 259 10.32 -4.55 28.30
C THR A 259 9.73 -5.77 28.99
N GLU A 260 9.84 -6.97 28.40
CA GLU A 260 9.40 -8.24 29.03
C GLU A 260 10.35 -8.73 30.14
N GLN A 261 11.58 -8.18 30.25
CA GLN A 261 12.57 -8.57 31.26
C GLN A 261 12.60 -7.70 32.52
N LEU A 262 11.71 -6.72 32.66
CA LEU A 262 11.62 -5.94 33.90
C LEU A 262 10.95 -6.79 34.99
N PRO A 263 11.64 -7.10 36.12
CA PRO A 263 11.02 -7.82 37.21
C PRO A 263 9.94 -6.95 37.87
N LEU A 264 8.78 -7.55 38.13
CA LEU A 264 7.69 -6.99 38.95
C LEU A 264 8.15 -6.72 40.38
#